data_AF-A0A1E5UJ14-F1
#
_entry.id   AF-A0A1E5UJ14-F1
#
_cell.length_a   1.000
_cell.length_b   1.000
_cell.length_c   1.000
_cell.angle_alpha   90.00
_cell.angle_beta   90.00
_cell.angle_gamma   90.00
#
_symmetry.space_group_name_H-M   'P 1'
#
loop_
_entity.id
_entity.type
_entity.pdbx_description
1 polymer ?
#
loop_
_entity_poly.entity_id
_entity_poly.type
_entity_poly.pdbx_seq_one_letter_code
_entity_poly.pdbx_strand_id
1 'polypeptide(L)'
;ATGVRGGHRGPQHAVDVVPAGGGAGARGRGVFLTHSGWNSTLKSICGSMPMVCWPFFAEQQTNCRYKRTEWGIAIEIGDDMRRAEVEALIRKAMEGEKGQEMCRHAAELRESALAAAKPGGRSMHSVERLIHEVLLA
;
A
#
# COMPACT_ATOMS: atom_id res chain seq x y z
N ALA A 1 -7.80 18.41 18.52
CA ALA A 1 -6.41 18.58 18.04
C ALA A 1 -5.69 17.23 18.19
N THR A 2 -5.62 16.44 17.12
CA THR A 2 -4.86 15.19 17.11
C THR A 2 -3.84 15.31 15.98
N GLY A 3 -2.56 15.35 16.37
CA GLY A 3 -1.46 15.74 15.52
C GLY A 3 -1.18 14.73 14.41
N VAL A 4 -1.12 15.24 13.19
CA VAL A 4 -0.38 14.62 12.09
C VAL A 4 1.09 14.59 12.53
N ARG A 5 1.67 13.40 12.75
CA ARG A 5 3.12 13.28 12.93
C ARG A 5 3.78 13.38 11.56
N GLY A 6 3.91 14.61 11.08
CA GLY A 6 4.70 14.94 9.89
C GLY A 6 6.19 14.77 10.22
N GLY A 7 6.80 13.70 9.73
CA GLY A 7 8.24 13.65 9.60
C GLY A 7 8.65 14.55 8.43
N HIS A 8 9.57 15.48 8.65
CA HIS A 8 10.18 16.29 7.59
C HIS A 8 10.87 15.38 6.57
N ARG A 9 10.19 15.05 5.46
CA ARG A 9 10.79 14.47 4.26
C ARG A 9 10.15 15.11 3.04
N GLY A 10 10.97 15.47 2.05
CA GLY A 10 10.58 16.27 0.90
C GLY A 10 9.45 15.68 0.04
N PRO A 11 8.96 16.41 -0.98
CA PRO A 11 7.72 16.14 -1.73
C PRO A 11 7.63 14.77 -2.41
N GLN A 12 8.73 14.03 -2.50
CA GLN A 12 8.82 12.68 -3.06
C GLN A 12 8.51 11.57 -2.03
N HIS A 13 8.31 11.91 -0.76
CA HIS A 13 8.16 10.96 0.36
C HIS A 13 6.76 10.94 0.98
N ALA A 14 5.74 11.51 0.32
CA ALA A 14 4.36 11.41 0.78
C ALA A 14 3.93 9.93 0.79
N VAL A 15 4.07 9.33 1.98
CA VAL A 15 3.90 7.93 2.32
C VAL A 15 3.35 7.97 3.75
N ASP A 16 2.06 8.25 3.86
CA ASP A 16 1.42 8.43 5.15
C ASP A 16 0.41 7.32 5.39
N VAL A 17 0.56 6.64 6.52
CA VAL A 17 -0.53 5.83 7.08
C VAL A 17 -1.53 6.80 7.68
N VAL A 18 -2.71 6.85 7.10
CA VAL A 18 -3.83 7.64 7.62
C VAL A 18 -4.65 6.72 8.53
N PRO A 19 -4.59 6.91 9.88
CA PRO A 19 -5.36 6.10 10.81
C PRO A 19 -6.84 6.48 10.77
N ALA A 20 -7.74 5.52 10.97
CA ALA A 20 -9.16 5.81 11.19
C ALA A 20 -9.35 6.60 12.48
N GLY A 21 -10.10 7.70 12.39
CA GLY A 21 -10.48 8.48 13.55
C GLY A 21 -11.54 7.73 14.37
N GLY A 22 -11.28 7.50 15.66
CA GLY A 22 -12.26 6.92 16.57
C GLY A 22 -11.75 6.85 18.02
N GLY A 23 -12.61 7.22 18.97
CA GLY A 23 -12.34 7.15 20.41
C GLY A 23 -12.07 5.73 20.92
N ALA A 24 -11.58 5.65 22.15
CA ALA A 24 -11.11 4.43 22.80
C ALA A 24 -12.13 3.27 22.67
N GLY A 25 -11.88 2.30 21.77
CA GLY A 25 -12.66 1.07 21.69
C GLY A 25 -12.67 0.38 20.33
N ALA A 26 -12.60 1.11 19.21
CA ALA A 26 -12.56 0.52 17.88
C ALA A 26 -11.13 0.49 17.33
N ARG A 27 -10.60 -0.69 16.98
CA ARG A 27 -9.37 -0.80 16.16
C ARG A 27 -9.70 -0.29 14.75
N GLY A 28 -9.57 1.02 14.55
CA GLY A 28 -9.75 1.65 13.26
C GLY A 28 -8.70 1.17 12.27
N ARG A 29 -9.13 0.65 11.12
CA ARG A 29 -8.25 0.28 10.00
C ARG A 29 -7.72 1.54 9.31
N GLY A 30 -6.42 1.60 9.05
CA GLY A 30 -5.80 2.72 8.32
C GLY A 30 -5.78 2.49 6.81
N VAL A 31 -5.46 3.54 6.06
CA VAL A 31 -5.18 3.50 4.62
C VAL A 31 -3.81 4.07 4.34
N PHE A 32 -3.19 3.64 3.25
CA PHE A 32 -1.86 4.09 2.85
C PHE A 32 -1.97 5.12 1.72
N LEU A 33 -1.76 6.40 2.01
CA LEU A 33 -1.69 7.45 1.00
C LEU A 33 -0.28 7.48 0.40
N THR A 34 -0.18 7.32 -0.92
CA THR A 34 1.11 7.07 -1.58
C THR A 34 1.15 7.60 -2.99
N HIS A 35 2.33 8.02 -3.44
CA HIS A 35 2.61 8.27 -4.86
C HIS A 35 2.71 6.98 -5.70
N SER A 36 2.38 5.82 -5.16
CA SER A 36 2.36 4.52 -5.86
C SER A 36 3.74 3.92 -6.19
N GLY A 37 4.82 4.34 -5.50
CA GLY A 37 6.15 3.71 -5.63
C GLY A 37 6.19 2.23 -5.18
N TRP A 38 7.15 1.46 -5.68
CA TRP A 38 7.24 0.02 -5.43
C TRP A 38 7.46 -0.34 -3.95
N ASN A 39 8.38 0.33 -3.26
CA ASN A 39 8.65 0.05 -1.83
C ASN A 39 7.42 0.30 -0.94
N SER A 40 6.66 1.36 -1.21
CA SER A 40 5.41 1.67 -0.53
C SER A 40 4.34 0.59 -0.77
N THR A 41 4.32 0.03 -1.97
CA THR A 41 3.43 -1.09 -2.34
C THR A 41 3.69 -2.30 -1.47
N LEU A 42 4.95 -2.72 -1.36
CA LEU A 42 5.34 -3.87 -0.56
C LEU A 42 5.00 -3.65 0.93
N LYS A 43 5.27 -2.45 1.45
CA LYS A 43 4.88 -2.09 2.84
C LYS A 43 3.38 -2.19 3.06
N SER A 44 2.57 -1.68 2.13
CA SER A 44 1.10 -1.75 2.23
C SER A 44 0.58 -3.17 2.19
N ILE A 45 1.10 -4.01 1.28
CA ILE A 45 0.74 -5.44 1.18
C ILE A 45 1.13 -6.17 2.47
N CYS A 46 2.35 -5.99 2.98
CA CYS A 46 2.78 -6.59 4.25
C CYS A 46 1.92 -6.17 5.45
N GLY A 47 1.35 -4.96 5.42
CA GLY A 47 0.41 -4.46 6.41
C GLY A 47 -1.06 -4.83 6.15
N SER A 48 -1.37 -5.52 5.05
CA SER A 48 -2.74 -5.78 4.57
C SER A 48 -3.61 -4.52 4.48
N MET A 49 -2.99 -3.40 4.09
CA MET A 49 -3.65 -2.10 4.00
C MET A 49 -4.03 -1.76 2.56
N PRO A 50 -5.21 -1.16 2.35
CA PRO A 50 -5.57 -0.58 1.07
C PRO A 50 -4.74 0.68 0.80
N MET A 51 -4.63 1.06 -0.47
CA MET A 51 -3.90 2.25 -0.90
C MET A 51 -4.82 3.30 -1.50
N VAL A 52 -4.51 4.57 -1.21
CA VAL A 52 -4.95 5.71 -2.01
C VAL A 52 -3.73 6.23 -2.76
N CYS A 53 -3.78 6.17 -4.09
CA CYS A 53 -2.64 6.44 -4.95
C CYS A 53 -2.75 7.82 -5.60
N TRP A 54 -1.66 8.57 -5.59
CA TRP A 54 -1.51 9.86 -6.28
C TRP A 54 -0.20 9.87 -7.09
N PRO A 55 -0.16 9.18 -8.24
CA PRO A 55 1.07 9.01 -9.00
C PRO A 55 1.54 10.33 -9.64
N PHE A 56 2.85 10.51 -9.76
CA PHE A 56 3.47 11.69 -10.36
C PHE A 56 4.38 11.35 -11.55
N PHE A 57 5.37 10.46 -11.39
CA PHE A 57 6.38 10.20 -12.42
C PHE A 57 6.96 8.78 -12.39
N ALA A 58 7.78 8.45 -13.40
CA ALA A 58 8.46 7.15 -13.57
C ALA A 58 7.47 5.99 -13.68
N GLU A 59 7.60 4.96 -12.84
CA GLU A 59 6.78 3.76 -12.86
C GLU A 59 5.47 3.88 -12.06
N GLN A 60 5.24 5.03 -11.42
CA GLN A 60 4.16 5.25 -10.47
C GLN A 60 2.77 5.07 -11.09
N GLN A 61 2.56 5.57 -12.31
CA GLN A 61 1.31 5.40 -13.06
C GLN A 61 1.04 3.92 -13.36
N THR A 62 2.05 3.19 -13.84
CA THR A 62 1.95 1.75 -14.13
C THR A 62 1.63 0.96 -12.86
N ASN A 63 2.33 1.24 -11.76
CA ASN A 63 2.05 0.64 -10.47
C ASN A 63 0.64 0.95 -9.98
N CYS A 64 0.18 2.21 -10.11
CA CYS A 64 -1.16 2.65 -9.70
C CYS A 64 -2.23 1.86 -10.45
N ARG A 65 -2.10 1.80 -11.77
CA ARG A 65 -2.97 1.05 -12.66
C ARG A 65 -3.06 -0.42 -12.25
N TYR A 66 -1.92 -1.09 -12.07
CA TYR A 66 -1.88 -2.52 -11.72
C TYR A 66 -2.54 -2.81 -10.38
N LYS A 67 -2.28 -1.98 -9.36
CA LYS A 67 -2.91 -2.10 -8.03
C LYS A 67 -4.41 -1.91 -8.08
N ARG A 68 -4.89 -1.03 -8.96
CA ARG A 68 -6.30 -0.69 -9.10
C ARG A 68 -7.07 -1.76 -9.87
N THR A 69 -6.52 -2.28 -10.98
CA THR A 69 -7.26 -3.17 -11.88
C THR A 69 -6.95 -4.64 -11.69
N GLU A 70 -5.69 -5.00 -11.47
CA GLU A 70 -5.31 -6.42 -11.37
C GLU A 70 -5.38 -6.92 -9.94
N TRP A 71 -4.91 -6.12 -8.99
CA TRP A 71 -4.90 -6.51 -7.57
C TRP A 71 -6.12 -6.05 -6.80
N GLY A 72 -6.82 -5.02 -7.29
CA GLY A 72 -7.98 -4.46 -6.59
C GLY A 72 -7.68 -4.03 -5.15
N ILE A 73 -6.50 -3.44 -4.90
CA ILE A 73 -6.06 -2.96 -3.57
C ILE A 73 -5.90 -1.44 -3.48
N ALA A 74 -6.24 -0.70 -4.55
CA ALA A 74 -6.04 0.74 -4.60
C ALA A 74 -7.20 1.53 -5.22
N ILE A 75 -7.32 2.79 -4.80
CA ILE A 75 -8.09 3.84 -5.48
C ILE A 75 -7.13 4.97 -5.85
N GLU A 76 -7.30 5.54 -7.04
CA GLU A 76 -6.48 6.63 -7.56
C GLU A 76 -7.15 7.98 -7.29
N ILE A 77 -6.35 8.97 -6.88
CA ILE A 77 -6.72 10.38 -6.85
C ILE A 77 -6.56 10.94 -8.26
N GLY A 78 -7.61 11.55 -8.79
CA GLY A 78 -7.58 12.23 -10.08
C GLY A 78 -6.92 13.62 -9.99
N ASP A 79 -6.43 14.10 -11.13
CA ASP A 79 -5.59 15.31 -11.22
C ASP A 79 -6.31 16.59 -10.73
N ASP A 80 -7.62 16.70 -10.98
CA ASP A 80 -8.41 17.91 -10.66
C ASP A 80 -9.22 17.80 -9.35
N MET A 81 -8.91 16.80 -8.50
CA MET A 81 -9.65 16.60 -7.25
C MET A 81 -9.31 17.66 -6.20
N ARG A 82 -10.33 18.29 -5.63
CA ARG A 82 -10.18 19.21 -4.51
C ARG A 82 -10.06 18.45 -3.19
N ARG A 83 -9.58 19.15 -2.15
CA ARG A 83 -9.40 18.60 -0.79
C ARG A 83 -10.61 17.80 -0.28
N ALA A 84 -11.83 18.29 -0.46
CA ALA A 84 -13.04 17.61 0.01
C ALA A 84 -13.29 16.27 -0.71
N GLU A 85 -12.93 16.19 -2.00
CA GLU A 85 -13.08 14.99 -2.81
C GLU A 85 -12.02 13.96 -2.42
N VAL A 86 -10.78 14.41 -2.17
CA VAL A 86 -9.71 13.56 -1.63
C VAL A 86 -10.08 13.01 -0.25
N GLU A 87 -10.63 13.85 0.63
CA GLU A 87 -11.09 13.42 1.96
C GLU A 87 -12.20 12.37 1.87
N ALA A 88 -13.18 12.55 0.99
CA ALA A 88 -14.24 11.57 0.76
C ALA A 88 -13.70 10.24 0.22
N LEU A 89 -12.69 10.30 -0.64
CA LEU A 89 -12.05 9.12 -1.23
C LEU A 89 -11.23 8.34 -0.19
N ILE A 90 -10.49 9.04 0.69
CA ILE A 90 -9.82 8.46 1.87
C ILE A 90 -10.85 7.78 2.78
N ARG A 91 -11.94 8.47 3.12
CA ARG A 91 -13.00 7.91 3.98
C ARG A 91 -13.63 6.66 3.37
N LYS A 92 -13.90 6.67 2.06
CA LYS A 92 -14.40 5.52 1.32
C LYS A 92 -13.44 4.33 1.38
N ALA A 93 -12.14 4.57 1.30
CA ALA A 93 -11.12 3.51 1.40
C ALA A 93 -10.98 2.94 2.82
N MET A 94 -11.32 3.72 3.85
CA MET A 94 -11.17 3.31 5.25
C MET A 94 -12.43 2.63 5.81
N GLU A 95 -13.61 3.15 5.49
CA GLU A 95 -14.87 2.77 6.13
C GLU A 95 -15.84 2.08 5.16
N GLY A 96 -15.76 2.40 3.86
CA GLY A 96 -16.68 1.90 2.85
C GLY A 96 -16.44 0.43 2.49
N GLU A 97 -17.47 -0.23 1.93
CA GLU A 97 -17.41 -1.63 1.48
C GLU A 97 -16.25 -1.92 0.53
N LYS A 98 -15.99 -0.98 -0.40
CA LYS A 98 -14.83 -1.04 -1.30
C LYS A 98 -13.50 -1.09 -0.53
N GLY A 99 -13.38 -0.33 0.56
CA GLY A 99 -12.22 -0.40 1.45
C GLY A 99 -12.04 -1.78 2.07
N GLN A 100 -13.14 -2.39 2.51
CA GLN A 100 -13.12 -3.73 3.09
C GLN A 100 -12.75 -4.81 2.07
N GLU A 101 -13.21 -4.68 0.83
CA GLU A 101 -12.81 -5.52 -0.29
C GLU A 101 -11.30 -5.38 -0.58
N MET A 102 -10.79 -4.16 -0.72
CA MET A 102 -9.36 -3.92 -0.91
C MET A 102 -8.51 -4.48 0.24
N CYS A 103 -8.96 -4.40 1.48
CA CYS A 103 -8.29 -5.05 2.63
C CYS A 103 -8.20 -6.56 2.47
N ARG A 104 -9.28 -7.22 1.99
CA ARG A 104 -9.28 -8.68 1.77
C ARG A 104 -8.28 -9.07 0.69
N HIS A 105 -8.29 -8.40 -0.46
CA HIS A 105 -7.30 -8.64 -1.51
C HIS A 105 -5.87 -8.36 -1.03
N ALA A 106 -5.64 -7.30 -0.25
CA ALA A 106 -4.32 -7.01 0.32
C ALA A 106 -3.86 -8.10 1.30
N ALA A 107 -4.78 -8.71 2.07
CA ALA A 107 -4.47 -9.84 2.93
C ALA A 107 -4.11 -11.10 2.11
N GLU A 108 -4.85 -11.41 1.05
CA GLU A 108 -4.55 -12.54 0.16
C GLU A 108 -3.16 -12.41 -0.50
N LEU A 109 -2.83 -11.20 -0.96
CA LEU A 109 -1.49 -10.90 -1.49
C LEU A 109 -0.41 -11.03 -0.42
N ARG A 110 -0.68 -10.60 0.82
CA ARG A 110 0.25 -10.78 1.94
C ARG A 110 0.52 -12.26 2.20
N GLU A 111 -0.51 -13.09 2.28
CA GLU A 111 -0.35 -14.52 2.50
C GLU A 111 0.46 -15.19 1.39
N SER A 112 0.20 -14.80 0.14
CA SER A 112 0.98 -15.25 -1.02
C SER A 112 2.45 -14.83 -0.94
N ALA A 113 2.72 -13.58 -0.54
CA ALA A 113 4.07 -13.06 -0.36
C ALA A 113 4.82 -13.79 0.77
N LEU A 114 4.16 -14.02 1.91
CA LEU A 114 4.73 -14.78 3.03
C LEU A 114 5.03 -16.22 2.63
N ALA A 115 4.14 -16.87 1.90
CA ALA A 115 4.35 -18.23 1.39
C ALA A 115 5.52 -18.32 0.40
N ALA A 116 5.76 -17.28 -0.40
CA ALA A 116 6.90 -17.24 -1.31
C ALA A 116 8.24 -16.96 -0.60
N ALA A 117 8.20 -16.21 0.50
CA ALA A 117 9.38 -15.74 1.24
C ALA A 117 9.77 -16.60 2.46
N LYS A 118 8.99 -17.61 2.84
CA LYS A 118 9.36 -18.55 3.90
C LYS A 118 10.41 -19.57 3.42
N PRO A 119 11.12 -20.27 4.32
CA PRO A 119 12.00 -21.38 3.94
C PRO A 119 11.30 -22.41 3.04
N GLY A 120 11.95 -22.83 1.96
CA GLY A 120 11.36 -23.69 0.92
C GLY A 120 10.37 -22.98 -0.02
N GLY A 121 10.12 -21.68 0.16
CA GLY A 121 9.32 -20.85 -0.74
C GLY A 121 10.07 -20.46 -2.01
N ARG A 122 9.31 -20.13 -3.08
CA ARG A 122 9.89 -19.87 -4.42
C ARG A 122 10.86 -18.68 -4.45
N SER A 123 10.56 -17.61 -3.72
CA SER A 123 11.44 -16.44 -3.66
C SER A 123 12.70 -16.74 -2.87
N MET A 124 12.59 -17.48 -1.76
CA MET A 124 13.77 -17.92 -0.99
C MET A 124 14.67 -18.83 -1.81
N HIS A 125 14.10 -19.77 -2.55
CA HIS A 125 14.87 -20.62 -3.46
C HIS A 125 15.63 -19.81 -4.53
N SER A 126 15.03 -18.74 -5.03
CA SER A 126 15.68 -17.85 -5.99
C SER A 126 16.87 -17.10 -5.37
N VAL A 127 16.74 -16.67 -4.10
CA VAL A 127 17.85 -16.06 -3.35
C VAL A 127 18.96 -17.07 -3.04
N GLU A 128 18.61 -18.28 -2.62
CA GLU A 128 19.57 -19.36 -2.38
C GLU A 128 20.37 -19.68 -3.66
N ARG A 129 19.69 -19.82 -4.80
CA ARG A 129 20.35 -19.98 -6.10
C ARG A 129 21.29 -18.83 -6.43
N LEU A 130 20.86 -17.58 -6.24
CA LEU A 130 21.70 -16.42 -6.46
C LEU A 130 22.99 -16.47 -5.62
N ILE A 131 22.88 -16.86 -4.35
CA ILE A 131 24.04 -17.02 -3.45
C ILE A 131 24.98 -18.09 -4.00
N HIS A 132 24.45 -19.25 -4.37
CA HIS A 132 25.26 -20.37 -4.87
C HIS A 132 25.92 -20.08 -6.22
N GLU A 133 25.19 -19.48 -7.16
CA GLU A 133 25.64 -19.29 -8.54
C GLU A 133 26.53 -18.05 -8.74
N VAL A 134 26.45 -17.06 -7.85
CA VAL A 134 27.19 -15.79 -8.02
C VAL A 134 28.16 -15.51 -6.89
N LEU A 135 27.79 -15.78 -5.63
CA LEU A 135 28.59 -15.38 -4.47
C LEU A 135 29.52 -16.49 -3.98
N LEU A 136 29.17 -17.76 -4.23
CA LEU A 136 29.93 -18.94 -3.81
C LEU A 136 30.53 -19.72 -5.00
N ALA A 137 30.38 -19.19 -6.21
CA ALA A 137 30.94 -19.77 -7.42
C ALA A 137 32.46 -19.61 -7.51
#